data_AF-A0A4D9DXI7-F1
#
_entry.id   AF-A0A4D9DXI7-F1
#
_cell.length_a   1.000
_cell.length_b   1.000
_cell.length_c   1.000
_cell.angle_alpha   90.00
_cell.angle_beta   90.00
_cell.angle_gamma   90.00
#
_symmetry.space_group_name_H-M   'P 1'
#
loop_
_entity.id
_entity.type
_entity.pdbx_description
1 polymer ?
#
loop_
_entity_poly.entity_id
_entity_poly.type
_entity_poly.pdbx_seq_one_letter_code
_entity_poly.pdbx_strand_id
1 'polypeptide(L)'
;MERELGAAGPARALEPLRHLREALRTALSRIREGESRESSETFAQQRFWDTLGQTFKATSQEATKLSLAFSRPPLPSAEDCQKLSEGVQNAVLAAATVYYWLPKGQGTTLRKMVRDATAEVVEGMIQLTDVILRTPLQSLSQEQLISTGSIWEACEQISHLPQDNQAAVLSAMAGYLGVVRDAVEEMEQAQGEDQDPYSDIMEDEELGSRGNRDTYWSEADRKLLGPCMGLMKASKACLKKLLGAVKVHGKADTPEQVAQLDDLADITNEISPSVDELALSMYPPMNQLAVRLNAAKLASVLKKVLEITKASHVCPPSEEGWVQFLTGAVDHNMDKIKDFTQSEL
;
A
#
# COMPACT_ATOMS: atom_id res chain seq x y z
N MET A 1 -20.00 41.96 -38.55
CA MET A 1 -20.82 41.00 -37.78
C MET A 1 -20.46 39.58 -38.21
N GLU A 2 -19.17 39.19 -38.19
CA GLU A 2 -18.68 37.86 -38.65
C GLU A 2 -17.34 37.48 -38.00
N ARG A 3 -17.14 37.76 -36.70
CA ARG A 3 -15.88 37.41 -36.00
C ARG A 3 -16.04 36.80 -34.59
N GLU A 4 -17.20 36.23 -34.26
CA GLU A 4 -17.41 35.54 -32.97
C GLU A 4 -17.75 34.05 -33.08
N LEU A 5 -17.82 33.46 -34.27
CA LEU A 5 -18.22 32.05 -34.44
C LEU A 5 -17.06 31.02 -34.41
N GLY A 6 -15.80 31.46 -34.32
CA GLY A 6 -14.62 30.57 -34.38
C GLY A 6 -14.12 30.04 -33.03
N ALA A 7 -14.42 30.71 -31.92
CA ALA A 7 -13.84 30.38 -30.61
C ALA A 7 -14.68 29.41 -29.77
N ALA A 8 -15.97 29.24 -30.08
CA ALA A 8 -16.88 28.36 -29.34
C ALA A 8 -16.85 26.87 -29.80
N GLY A 9 -16.29 26.60 -30.98
CA GLY A 9 -16.25 25.27 -31.60
C GLY A 9 -15.43 24.22 -30.84
N PRO A 10 -14.15 24.48 -30.48
CA PRO A 10 -13.32 23.49 -29.80
C PRO A 10 -13.73 23.26 -28.33
N ALA A 11 -14.28 24.29 -27.66
CA ALA A 11 -14.74 24.18 -26.29
C ALA A 11 -15.97 23.27 -26.14
N ARG A 12 -16.92 23.32 -27.10
CA ARG A 12 -18.10 22.43 -27.14
C ARG A 12 -17.76 21.00 -27.57
N ALA A 13 -16.76 20.81 -28.43
CA ALA A 13 -16.36 19.48 -28.89
C ALA A 13 -15.76 18.60 -27.78
N LEU A 14 -15.20 19.21 -26.73
CA LEU A 14 -14.59 18.51 -25.59
C LEU A 14 -15.53 18.37 -24.39
N GLU A 15 -16.77 18.86 -24.48
CA GLU A 15 -17.75 18.75 -23.40
C GLU A 15 -18.04 17.30 -22.97
N PRO A 16 -18.15 16.32 -23.91
CA PRO A 16 -18.30 14.91 -23.54
C PRO A 16 -17.16 14.39 -22.66
N LEU A 17 -15.91 14.81 -22.89
CA LEU A 17 -14.77 14.41 -22.06
C LEU A 17 -14.82 15.02 -20.66
N ARG A 18 -15.37 16.23 -20.50
CA ARG A 18 -15.58 16.83 -19.18
C ARG A 18 -16.62 16.02 -18.39
N HIS A 19 -17.73 15.67 -19.03
CA HIS A 19 -18.75 14.81 -18.42
C HIS A 19 -18.20 13.43 -18.07
N LEU A 20 -17.42 12.82 -18.97
CA LEU A 20 -16.73 11.56 -18.73
C LEU A 20 -15.88 11.65 -17.46
N ARG A 21 -15.04 12.68 -17.34
CA ARG A 21 -14.16 12.86 -16.19
C ARG A 21 -14.93 12.90 -14.86
N GLU A 22 -16.03 13.65 -14.80
CA GLU A 22 -16.84 13.71 -13.58
C GLU A 22 -17.56 12.37 -13.31
N ALA A 23 -18.00 11.66 -14.34
CA ALA A 23 -18.56 10.32 -14.21
C ALA A 23 -17.53 9.31 -13.68
N LEU A 24 -16.28 9.36 -14.16
CA LEU A 24 -15.18 8.52 -13.69
C LEU A 24 -14.82 8.83 -12.23
N ARG A 25 -14.77 10.10 -11.84
CA ARG A 25 -14.55 10.50 -10.43
C ARG A 25 -15.67 9.99 -9.52
N THR A 26 -16.91 10.05 -9.98
CA THR A 26 -18.07 9.51 -9.26
C THR A 26 -17.95 7.99 -9.11
N ALA A 27 -17.58 7.28 -10.17
CA ALA A 27 -17.35 5.84 -10.13
C ALA A 27 -16.22 5.47 -9.16
N LEU A 28 -15.12 6.21 -9.19
CA LEU A 28 -13.98 6.03 -8.29
C LEU A 28 -14.38 6.17 -6.81
N SER A 29 -15.17 7.21 -6.46
CA SER A 29 -15.68 7.39 -5.09
C SER A 29 -16.45 6.15 -4.63
N ARG A 30 -17.39 5.67 -5.46
CA ARG A 30 -18.21 4.49 -5.15
C ARG A 30 -17.38 3.22 -4.98
N ILE A 31 -16.40 2.99 -5.86
CA ILE A 31 -15.48 1.84 -5.77
C ILE A 31 -14.73 1.87 -4.43
N ARG A 32 -14.25 3.06 -4.02
CA ARG A 32 -13.52 3.25 -2.76
C ARG A 32 -14.41 3.06 -1.51
N GLU A 33 -15.68 3.49 -1.58
CA GLU A 33 -16.69 3.25 -0.53
C GLU A 33 -16.92 1.74 -0.28
N GLY A 34 -16.82 0.92 -1.33
CA GLY A 34 -16.66 -0.52 -1.19
C GLY A 34 -17.91 -1.32 -0.82
N GLU A 35 -19.10 -0.76 -1.01
CA GLU A 35 -20.37 -1.45 -0.74
C GLU A 35 -20.45 -2.80 -1.48
N SER A 36 -21.02 -3.82 -0.83
CA SER A 36 -21.21 -5.14 -1.45
C SER A 36 -22.64 -5.32 -1.88
N ARG A 37 -22.85 -5.93 -3.05
CA ARG A 37 -24.05 -6.73 -3.24
C ARG A 37 -23.93 -7.97 -2.36
N GLU A 38 -24.87 -8.16 -1.46
CA GLU A 38 -25.12 -9.48 -0.90
C GLU A 38 -25.75 -10.31 -2.02
N SER A 39 -25.07 -11.38 -2.44
CA SER A 39 -25.65 -12.34 -3.37
C SER A 39 -25.56 -13.71 -2.73
N SER A 40 -26.69 -14.42 -2.73
CA SER A 40 -26.82 -15.80 -2.22
C SER A 40 -26.39 -16.85 -3.25
N GLU A 41 -25.90 -16.44 -4.40
CA GLU A 41 -25.49 -17.33 -5.48
C GLU A 41 -24.10 -17.90 -5.22
N THR A 42 -23.89 -19.17 -5.61
CA THR A 42 -22.58 -19.81 -5.57
C THR A 42 -21.60 -19.04 -6.44
N PHE A 43 -20.54 -18.51 -5.83
CA PHE A 43 -19.51 -17.73 -6.51
C PHE A 43 -18.67 -18.62 -7.44
N ALA A 44 -18.69 -18.31 -8.74
CA ALA A 44 -17.90 -19.00 -9.74
C ALA A 44 -16.54 -18.32 -9.94
N GLN A 45 -15.54 -18.72 -9.14
CA GLN A 45 -14.20 -18.10 -9.07
C GLN A 45 -13.53 -17.94 -10.45
N GLN A 46 -13.48 -19.00 -11.26
CA GLN A 46 -12.86 -18.94 -12.59
C GLN A 46 -13.56 -17.92 -13.51
N ARG A 47 -14.90 -17.95 -13.53
CA ARG A 47 -15.69 -17.01 -14.34
C ARG A 47 -15.46 -15.57 -13.90
N PHE A 48 -15.35 -15.33 -12.59
CA PHE A 48 -15.04 -14.01 -12.06
C PHE A 48 -13.69 -13.50 -12.58
N TRP A 49 -12.61 -14.28 -12.42
CA TRP A 49 -11.27 -13.87 -12.86
C TRP A 49 -11.16 -13.68 -14.37
N ASP A 50 -11.75 -14.59 -15.15
CA ASP A 50 -11.77 -14.47 -16.61
C ASP A 50 -12.53 -13.21 -17.06
N THR A 51 -13.70 -12.94 -16.46
CA THR A 51 -14.50 -11.77 -16.80
C THR A 51 -13.79 -10.48 -16.38
N LEU A 52 -13.17 -10.47 -15.20
CA LEU A 52 -12.44 -9.30 -14.69
C LEU A 52 -11.26 -8.96 -15.62
N GLY A 53 -10.46 -9.95 -15.99
CA GLY A 53 -9.36 -9.78 -16.95
C GLY A 53 -9.84 -9.27 -18.31
N GLN A 54 -10.98 -9.75 -18.81
CA GLN A 54 -11.59 -9.24 -20.05
C GLN A 54 -12.01 -7.78 -19.93
N THR A 55 -12.62 -7.39 -18.81
CA THR A 55 -13.01 -5.98 -18.59
C THR A 55 -11.81 -5.05 -18.50
N PHE A 56 -10.72 -5.46 -17.85
CA PHE A 56 -9.48 -4.66 -17.79
C PHE A 56 -8.84 -4.53 -19.17
N LYS A 57 -8.80 -5.61 -19.95
CA LYS A 57 -8.33 -5.58 -21.34
C LYS A 57 -9.18 -4.64 -22.20
N ALA A 58 -10.50 -4.65 -22.03
CA ALA A 58 -11.39 -3.73 -22.72
C ALA A 58 -11.11 -2.26 -22.32
N THR A 59 -10.92 -1.98 -21.04
CA THR A 59 -10.57 -0.63 -20.55
C THR A 59 -9.24 -0.15 -21.14
N SER A 60 -8.22 -1.01 -21.18
CA SER A 60 -6.93 -0.71 -21.84
C SER A 60 -7.10 -0.37 -23.32
N GLN A 61 -7.95 -1.12 -24.05
CA GLN A 61 -8.25 -0.83 -25.46
C GLN A 61 -8.99 0.51 -25.63
N GLU A 62 -9.96 0.83 -24.77
CA GLU A 62 -10.64 2.12 -24.80
C GLU A 62 -9.69 3.28 -24.46
N ALA A 63 -8.74 3.08 -23.55
CA ALA A 63 -7.67 4.04 -23.27
C ALA A 63 -6.84 4.33 -24.54
N THR A 64 -6.43 3.28 -25.27
CA THR A 64 -5.70 3.43 -26.52
C THR A 64 -6.52 4.15 -27.59
N LYS A 65 -7.80 3.80 -27.77
CA LYS A 65 -8.68 4.45 -28.73
C LYS A 65 -8.83 5.94 -28.41
N LEU A 66 -9.13 6.25 -27.14
CA LEU A 66 -9.27 7.62 -26.68
C LEU A 66 -7.97 8.40 -26.93
N SER A 67 -6.84 7.84 -26.53
CA SER A 67 -5.53 8.47 -26.72
C SER A 67 -5.24 8.74 -28.20
N LEU A 68 -5.36 7.74 -29.07
CA LEU A 68 -5.08 7.88 -30.50
C LEU A 68 -6.03 8.90 -31.17
N ALA A 69 -7.30 8.92 -30.79
CA ALA A 69 -8.30 9.84 -31.36
C ALA A 69 -7.96 11.32 -31.13
N PHE A 70 -7.30 11.65 -30.02
CA PHE A 70 -6.90 13.02 -29.67
C PHE A 70 -5.42 13.32 -29.96
N SER A 71 -4.72 12.41 -30.64
CA SER A 71 -3.27 12.50 -30.87
C SER A 71 -2.88 13.38 -32.06
N ARG A 72 -3.75 13.53 -33.06
CA ARG A 72 -3.46 14.28 -34.30
C ARG A 72 -4.74 14.91 -34.88
N PRO A 73 -4.65 16.03 -35.60
CA PRO A 73 -5.77 16.57 -36.37
C PRO A 73 -6.18 15.65 -37.54
N PRO A 74 -7.46 15.70 -37.99
CA PRO A 74 -8.55 16.46 -37.40
C PRO A 74 -9.04 15.83 -36.10
N LEU A 75 -9.50 16.66 -35.17
CA LEU A 75 -10.05 16.18 -33.90
C LEU A 75 -11.40 15.47 -34.14
N PRO A 76 -11.78 14.55 -33.24
CA PRO A 76 -13.06 13.87 -33.33
C PRO A 76 -14.21 14.87 -33.35
N SER A 77 -15.26 14.55 -34.11
CA SER A 77 -16.50 15.32 -34.04
C SER A 77 -17.10 15.25 -32.64
N ALA A 78 -18.04 16.14 -32.30
CA ALA A 78 -18.73 16.05 -31.01
C ALA A 78 -19.46 14.70 -30.81
N GLU A 79 -20.00 14.12 -31.88
CA GLU A 79 -20.65 12.80 -31.85
C GLU A 79 -19.63 11.68 -31.63
N ASP A 80 -18.47 11.73 -32.29
CA ASP A 80 -17.42 10.72 -32.11
C ASP A 80 -16.78 10.83 -30.72
N CYS A 81 -16.59 12.06 -30.22
CA CYS A 81 -16.14 12.34 -28.87
C CYS A 81 -17.11 11.76 -27.82
N GLN A 82 -18.42 11.90 -28.06
CA GLN A 82 -19.46 11.28 -27.23
C GLN A 82 -19.36 9.76 -27.24
N LYS A 83 -19.24 9.12 -28.42
CA LYS A 83 -19.10 7.66 -28.54
C LYS A 83 -17.84 7.13 -27.85
N LEU A 84 -16.71 7.81 -28.01
CA LEU A 84 -15.45 7.46 -27.32
C LEU A 84 -15.61 7.57 -25.80
N SER A 85 -16.27 8.64 -25.34
CA SER A 85 -16.53 8.85 -23.91
C SER A 85 -17.43 7.76 -23.34
N GLU A 86 -18.49 7.40 -24.04
CA GLU A 86 -19.40 6.30 -23.66
C GLU A 86 -18.67 4.95 -23.65
N GLY A 87 -17.77 4.69 -24.62
CA GLY A 87 -16.95 3.49 -24.66
C GLY A 87 -16.10 3.33 -23.39
N VAL A 88 -15.38 4.39 -23.01
CA VAL A 88 -14.59 4.43 -21.78
C VAL A 88 -15.46 4.23 -20.55
N GLN A 89 -16.56 4.99 -20.44
CA GLN A 89 -17.45 4.91 -19.30
C GLN A 89 -18.03 3.50 -19.14
N ASN A 90 -18.46 2.87 -20.23
CA ASN A 90 -19.00 1.51 -20.22
C ASN A 90 -17.95 0.47 -19.82
N ALA A 91 -16.71 0.59 -20.31
CA ALA A 91 -15.62 -0.31 -19.94
C ALA A 91 -15.28 -0.22 -18.44
N VAL A 92 -15.19 1.01 -17.91
CA VAL A 92 -14.94 1.25 -16.48
C VAL A 92 -16.10 0.74 -15.62
N LEU A 93 -17.35 1.01 -16.01
CA LEU A 93 -18.52 0.51 -15.28
C LEU A 93 -18.61 -1.02 -15.32
N ALA A 94 -18.22 -1.65 -16.42
CA ALA A 94 -18.14 -3.11 -16.51
C ALA A 94 -17.10 -3.67 -15.52
N ALA A 95 -15.89 -3.11 -15.49
CA ALA A 95 -14.85 -3.51 -14.53
C ALA A 95 -15.32 -3.34 -13.07
N ALA A 96 -15.90 -2.18 -12.74
CA ALA A 96 -16.46 -1.92 -11.42
C ALA A 96 -17.59 -2.90 -11.06
N THR A 97 -18.47 -3.22 -12.02
CA THR A 97 -19.56 -4.19 -11.83
C THR A 97 -19.03 -5.57 -11.50
N VAL A 98 -18.00 -6.03 -12.23
CA VAL A 98 -17.37 -7.33 -11.96
C VAL A 98 -16.70 -7.34 -10.59
N TYR A 99 -16.01 -6.27 -10.18
CA TYR A 99 -15.50 -6.14 -8.82
C TYR A 99 -16.60 -6.38 -7.76
N TYR A 100 -17.79 -5.79 -7.93
CA TYR A 100 -18.91 -5.99 -7.00
C TYR A 100 -19.49 -7.41 -6.98
N TRP A 101 -19.09 -8.29 -7.92
CA TRP A 101 -19.45 -9.71 -7.87
C TRP A 101 -18.63 -10.49 -6.84
N LEU A 102 -17.48 -9.98 -6.40
CA LEU A 102 -16.62 -10.64 -5.43
C LEU A 102 -17.22 -10.59 -4.02
N PRO A 103 -17.71 -11.72 -3.47
CA PRO A 103 -18.36 -11.71 -2.16
C PRO A 103 -17.36 -11.43 -1.04
N LYS A 104 -17.82 -10.79 0.05
CA LYS A 104 -16.99 -10.59 1.25
C LYS A 104 -16.49 -11.91 1.84
N GLY A 105 -17.26 -12.98 1.69
CA GLY A 105 -16.88 -14.32 2.16
C GLY A 105 -15.67 -14.94 1.43
N GLN A 106 -15.19 -14.34 0.34
CA GLN A 106 -13.93 -14.73 -0.30
C GLN A 106 -12.70 -14.06 0.34
N GLY A 107 -12.90 -13.21 1.36
CA GLY A 107 -11.83 -12.53 2.09
C GLY A 107 -11.82 -11.03 1.87
N THR A 108 -11.71 -10.28 2.96
CA THR A 108 -11.64 -8.81 2.92
C THR A 108 -10.31 -8.34 2.35
N THR A 109 -9.23 -9.07 2.63
CA THR A 109 -7.89 -8.77 2.10
C THR A 109 -7.85 -8.91 0.58
N LEU A 110 -8.30 -10.05 0.05
CA LEU A 110 -8.43 -10.26 -1.40
C LEU A 110 -9.30 -9.18 -2.05
N ARG A 111 -10.48 -8.93 -1.45
CA ARG A 111 -11.41 -7.93 -1.97
C ARG A 111 -10.82 -6.53 -2.00
N LYS A 112 -10.06 -6.16 -0.98
CA LYS A 112 -9.32 -4.88 -0.92
C LYS A 112 -8.33 -4.78 -2.08
N MET A 113 -7.55 -5.82 -2.34
CA MET A 113 -6.58 -5.81 -3.45
C MET A 113 -7.27 -5.67 -4.82
N VAL A 114 -8.38 -6.36 -5.06
CA VAL A 114 -9.14 -6.22 -6.31
C VAL A 114 -9.78 -4.84 -6.43
N ARG A 115 -10.32 -4.30 -5.33
CA ARG A 115 -10.87 -2.94 -5.28
C ARG A 115 -9.79 -1.91 -5.64
N ASP A 116 -8.63 -2.01 -5.03
CA ASP A 116 -7.54 -1.05 -5.20
C ASP A 116 -7.00 -1.11 -6.64
N ALA A 117 -6.85 -2.31 -7.23
CA ALA A 117 -6.49 -2.46 -8.64
C ALA A 117 -7.56 -1.89 -9.59
N THR A 118 -8.85 -2.07 -9.27
CA THR A 118 -9.95 -1.48 -10.06
C THR A 118 -9.93 0.04 -9.95
N ALA A 119 -9.68 0.58 -8.76
CA ALA A 119 -9.57 2.02 -8.52
C ALA A 119 -8.38 2.62 -9.29
N GLU A 120 -7.23 1.96 -9.29
CA GLU A 120 -6.02 2.37 -10.02
C GLU A 120 -6.28 2.52 -11.53
N VAL A 121 -6.98 1.56 -12.14
CA VAL A 121 -7.37 1.65 -13.56
C VAL A 121 -8.28 2.86 -13.82
N VAL A 122 -9.25 3.14 -12.94
CA VAL A 122 -10.13 4.31 -13.07
C VAL A 122 -9.37 5.62 -12.87
N GLU A 123 -8.44 5.67 -11.92
CA GLU A 123 -7.55 6.80 -11.71
C GLU A 123 -6.68 7.08 -12.93
N GLY A 124 -6.11 6.04 -13.54
CA GLY A 124 -5.38 6.15 -14.80
C GLY A 124 -6.24 6.75 -15.91
N MET A 125 -7.49 6.29 -16.07
CA MET A 125 -8.42 6.85 -17.06
C MET A 125 -8.78 8.32 -16.80
N ILE A 126 -8.92 8.72 -15.53
CA ILE A 126 -9.12 10.12 -15.14
C ILE A 126 -7.90 10.95 -15.54
N GLN A 127 -6.69 10.47 -15.23
CA GLN A 127 -5.43 11.14 -15.58
C GLN A 127 -5.29 11.32 -17.09
N LEU A 128 -5.57 10.28 -17.89
CA LEU A 128 -5.52 10.37 -19.36
C LEU A 128 -6.51 11.42 -19.88
N THR A 129 -7.73 11.43 -19.34
CA THR A 129 -8.75 12.41 -19.71
C THR A 129 -8.32 13.83 -19.36
N ASP A 130 -7.73 14.03 -18.18
CA ASP A 130 -7.20 15.34 -17.77
C ASP A 130 -6.02 15.80 -18.65
N VAL A 131 -5.12 14.89 -19.06
CA VAL A 131 -4.01 15.20 -19.98
C VAL A 131 -4.54 15.65 -21.35
N ILE A 132 -5.53 14.93 -21.90
CA ILE A 132 -6.18 15.28 -23.18
C ILE A 132 -6.87 16.65 -23.10
N LEU A 133 -7.54 16.94 -21.99
CA LEU A 133 -8.23 18.22 -21.78
C LEU A 133 -7.27 19.42 -21.62
N ARG A 134 -6.03 19.19 -21.15
CA ARG A 134 -5.02 20.24 -20.91
C ARG A 134 -4.09 20.49 -22.11
N THR A 135 -3.81 19.45 -22.91
CA THR A 135 -2.83 19.52 -23.99
C THR A 135 -3.41 20.23 -25.22
N PRO A 136 -2.72 21.22 -25.83
CA PRO A 136 -3.10 21.75 -27.13
C PRO A 136 -3.06 20.60 -28.16
N LEU A 137 -4.23 20.24 -28.69
CA LEU A 137 -4.49 19.03 -29.47
C LEU A 137 -3.87 19.03 -30.89
N GLN A 138 -2.56 19.27 -30.98
CA GLN A 138 -1.80 19.41 -32.23
C GLN A 138 -0.86 18.23 -32.49
N SER A 139 -0.42 17.51 -31.46
CA SER A 139 0.39 16.29 -31.56
C SER A 139 0.32 15.44 -30.29
N LEU A 140 0.52 14.13 -30.42
CA LEU A 140 0.66 13.18 -29.32
C LEU A 140 1.73 13.67 -28.34
N SER A 141 1.33 14.04 -27.12
CA SER A 141 2.27 14.52 -26.11
C SER A 141 2.95 13.36 -25.39
N GLN A 142 4.14 13.63 -24.84
CA GLN A 142 4.84 12.66 -23.99
C GLN A 142 3.99 12.32 -22.75
N GLU A 143 3.31 13.29 -22.15
CA GLU A 143 2.41 13.08 -21.02
C GLU A 143 1.26 12.12 -21.37
N GLN A 144 0.71 12.26 -22.58
CA GLN A 144 -0.36 11.39 -23.06
C GLN A 144 0.12 9.95 -23.25
N LEU A 145 1.33 9.76 -23.80
CA LEU A 145 1.96 8.45 -23.92
C LEU A 145 2.22 7.81 -22.55
N ILE A 146 2.78 8.57 -21.60
CA ILE A 146 3.06 8.10 -20.24
C ILE A 146 1.76 7.69 -19.55
N SER A 147 0.71 8.53 -19.63
CA SER A 147 -0.58 8.25 -19.01
C SER A 147 -1.27 7.03 -19.64
N THR A 148 -1.19 6.88 -20.96
CA THR A 148 -1.72 5.69 -21.65
C THR A 148 -0.96 4.43 -21.24
N GLY A 149 0.38 4.49 -21.16
CA GLY A 149 1.22 3.39 -20.71
C GLY A 149 0.95 2.98 -19.26
N SER A 150 0.73 3.96 -18.37
CA SER A 150 0.40 3.69 -16.96
C SER A 150 -0.91 2.91 -16.82
N ILE A 151 -1.92 3.21 -17.66
CA ILE A 151 -3.18 2.43 -17.69
C ILE A 151 -2.93 1.00 -18.19
N TRP A 152 -2.06 0.82 -19.18
CA TRP A 152 -1.71 -0.51 -19.68
C TRP A 152 -1.06 -1.34 -18.58
N GLU A 153 -0.06 -0.78 -17.90
CA GLU A 153 0.61 -1.42 -16.77
C GLU A 153 -0.40 -1.81 -15.68
N ALA A 154 -1.28 -0.88 -15.26
CA ALA A 154 -2.32 -1.16 -14.28
C ALA A 154 -3.29 -2.27 -14.72
N CYS A 155 -3.66 -2.31 -16.01
CA CYS A 155 -4.52 -3.36 -16.55
C CYS A 155 -3.80 -4.71 -16.63
N GLU A 156 -2.49 -4.75 -16.87
CA GLU A 156 -1.68 -5.97 -16.91
C GLU A 156 -1.46 -6.59 -15.52
N GLN A 157 -1.43 -5.75 -14.47
CA GLN A 157 -1.32 -6.20 -13.08
C GLN A 157 -2.43 -7.16 -12.64
N ILE A 158 -3.57 -7.21 -13.36
CA ILE A 158 -4.66 -8.18 -13.08
C ILE A 158 -4.16 -9.63 -13.09
N SER A 159 -3.19 -9.94 -13.96
CA SER A 159 -2.61 -11.28 -14.08
C SER A 159 -1.74 -11.67 -12.89
N HIS A 160 -1.31 -10.68 -12.10
CA HIS A 160 -0.51 -10.84 -10.89
C HIS A 160 -1.35 -10.76 -9.60
N LEU A 161 -2.64 -10.45 -9.70
CA LEU A 161 -3.50 -10.43 -8.53
C LEU A 161 -3.65 -11.83 -7.92
N PRO A 162 -3.67 -11.93 -6.58
CA PRO A 162 -3.94 -13.17 -5.90
C PRO A 162 -5.36 -13.65 -6.22
N GLN A 163 -5.52 -14.96 -6.45
CA GLN A 163 -6.81 -15.52 -6.84
C GLN A 163 -7.65 -16.05 -5.67
N ASP A 164 -7.05 -16.14 -4.49
CA ASP A 164 -7.66 -16.57 -3.24
C ASP A 164 -7.15 -15.71 -2.06
N ASN A 165 -7.80 -15.82 -0.90
CA ASN A 165 -7.44 -14.99 0.25
C ASN A 165 -6.09 -15.37 0.85
N GLN A 166 -5.67 -16.63 0.77
CA GLN A 166 -4.37 -17.05 1.30
C GLN A 166 -3.23 -16.33 0.55
N ALA A 167 -3.28 -16.33 -0.78
CA ALA A 167 -2.33 -15.63 -1.62
C ALA A 167 -2.38 -14.11 -1.38
N ALA A 168 -3.57 -13.54 -1.15
CA ALA A 168 -3.72 -12.13 -0.84
C ALA A 168 -3.06 -11.75 0.48
N VAL A 169 -3.29 -12.51 1.54
CA VAL A 169 -2.66 -12.32 2.85
C VAL A 169 -1.15 -12.49 2.78
N LEU A 170 -0.66 -13.51 2.05
CA LEU A 170 0.78 -13.70 1.82
C LEU A 170 1.39 -12.50 1.10
N SER A 171 0.71 -11.96 0.08
CA SER A 171 1.17 -10.78 -0.66
C SER A 171 1.24 -9.54 0.23
N ALA A 172 0.20 -9.30 1.04
CA ALA A 172 0.17 -8.17 1.97
C ALA A 172 1.30 -8.26 3.02
N MET A 173 1.45 -9.43 3.67
CA MET A 173 2.50 -9.66 4.66
C MET A 173 3.91 -9.55 4.06
N ALA A 174 4.10 -9.97 2.80
CA ALA A 174 5.38 -9.79 2.11
C ALA A 174 5.73 -8.31 1.91
N GLY A 175 4.74 -7.48 1.61
CA GLY A 175 4.90 -6.02 1.54
C GLY A 175 5.35 -5.44 2.89
N TYR A 176 4.66 -5.78 3.98
CA TYR A 176 5.04 -5.34 5.33
C TYR A 176 6.43 -5.80 5.74
N LEU A 177 6.78 -7.05 5.40
CA LEU A 177 8.13 -7.59 5.66
C LEU A 177 9.20 -6.81 4.89
N GLY A 178 8.91 -6.37 3.66
CA GLY A 178 9.79 -5.51 2.88
C GLY A 178 10.08 -4.20 3.60
N VAL A 179 9.04 -3.46 3.98
CA VAL A 179 9.19 -2.17 4.67
C VAL A 179 9.94 -2.33 6.00
N VAL A 180 9.58 -3.33 6.81
CA VAL A 180 10.27 -3.58 8.09
C VAL A 180 11.73 -3.98 7.89
N ARG A 181 12.04 -4.74 6.83
CA ARG A 181 13.43 -5.07 6.48
C ARG A 181 14.20 -3.81 6.15
N ASP A 182 13.63 -2.95 5.30
CA ASP A 182 14.30 -1.74 4.81
C ASP A 182 14.55 -0.77 5.99
N ALA A 183 13.58 -0.60 6.90
CA ALA A 183 13.77 0.20 8.13
C ALA A 183 14.85 -0.37 9.07
N VAL A 184 14.96 -1.69 9.20
CA VAL A 184 16.05 -2.32 9.98
C VAL A 184 17.41 -2.06 9.33
N GLU A 185 17.50 -2.20 8.01
CA GLU A 185 18.74 -2.00 7.26
C GLU A 185 19.18 -0.52 7.30
N GLU A 186 18.23 0.40 7.18
CA GLU A 186 18.45 1.85 7.33
C GLU A 186 19.02 2.19 8.71
N MET A 187 18.42 1.67 9.79
CA MET A 187 18.92 1.91 11.15
C MET A 187 20.29 1.26 11.41
N GLU A 188 20.56 0.09 10.83
CA GLU A 188 21.89 -0.55 10.92
C GLU A 188 22.96 0.28 10.20
N GLN A 189 22.64 0.83 9.03
CA GLN A 189 23.55 1.71 8.28
C GLN A 189 23.81 3.00 9.05
N ALA A 190 22.76 3.64 9.57
CA ALA A 190 22.89 4.89 10.33
C ALA A 190 23.82 4.71 11.56
N GLN A 191 23.72 3.59 12.28
CA GLN A 191 24.62 3.27 13.40
C GLN A 191 26.08 3.02 12.98
N GLY A 192 26.32 2.55 11.76
CA GLY A 192 27.66 2.31 11.23
C GLY A 192 28.36 3.58 10.74
N GLU A 193 27.57 4.58 10.29
CA GLU A 193 28.05 5.85 9.76
C GLU A 193 28.19 6.95 10.84
N ASP A 194 27.56 6.78 12.01
CA ASP A 194 27.63 7.69 13.16
C ASP A 194 28.99 7.65 13.88
N GLN A 195 30.02 8.23 13.24
CA GLN A 195 31.28 8.59 13.90
C GLN A 195 31.37 10.11 14.00
N ASP A 196 31.37 10.67 15.22
CA ASP A 196 31.72 12.08 15.42
C ASP A 196 33.20 12.26 15.00
N PRO A 197 33.49 12.98 13.89
CA PRO A 197 34.84 13.17 13.38
C PRO A 197 35.73 13.98 14.33
N TYR A 198 35.14 14.51 15.38
CA TYR A 198 35.75 15.41 16.35
C TYR A 198 35.58 14.90 17.79
N SER A 199 35.24 13.62 17.97
CA SER A 199 35.12 12.97 19.29
C SER A 199 36.39 13.09 20.14
N ASP A 200 37.55 13.26 19.50
CA ASP A 200 38.86 13.45 20.14
C ASP A 200 39.17 14.90 20.57
N ILE A 201 38.31 15.87 20.23
CA ILE A 201 38.53 17.29 20.59
C ILE A 201 37.92 17.55 21.98
N MET A 202 38.80 17.81 22.96
CA MET A 202 38.37 18.17 24.32
C MET A 202 37.55 19.46 24.32
N GLU A 203 36.41 19.43 25.02
CA GLU A 203 35.54 20.59 25.18
C GLU A 203 36.26 21.67 26.00
N ASP A 204 36.35 22.88 25.45
CA ASP A 204 36.90 24.04 26.13
C ASP A 204 35.84 24.59 27.11
N GLU A 205 36.12 24.54 28.41
CA GLU A 205 35.22 25.00 29.48
C GLU A 205 34.81 26.48 29.33
N GLU A 206 35.57 27.29 28.58
CA GLU A 206 35.31 28.72 28.36
C GLU A 206 34.37 29.02 27.17
N LEU A 207 34.20 28.07 26.22
CA LEU A 207 33.43 28.28 24.98
C LEU A 207 32.05 27.60 24.94
N GLY A 208 31.67 26.87 25.99
CA GLY A 208 30.39 26.16 26.08
C GLY A 208 30.37 24.84 25.28
N SER A 209 29.31 24.05 25.49
CA SER A 209 29.15 22.74 24.84
C SER A 209 29.09 22.88 23.31
N ARG A 210 29.74 21.95 22.58
CA ARG A 210 29.71 21.92 21.11
C ARG A 210 28.26 21.91 20.61
N GLY A 211 27.89 22.89 19.78
CA GLY A 211 26.52 23.09 19.30
C GLY A 211 25.99 22.00 18.34
N ASN A 212 26.73 20.92 18.12
CA ASN A 212 26.34 19.76 17.31
C ASN A 212 26.07 18.49 18.14
N ARG A 213 26.02 18.56 19.48
CA ARG A 213 25.71 17.38 20.30
C ARG A 213 24.36 16.74 19.96
N ASP A 214 23.39 17.56 19.55
CA ASP A 214 22.04 17.11 19.21
C ASP A 214 21.97 16.35 17.87
N THR A 215 23.07 16.30 17.10
CA THR A 215 23.15 15.56 15.82
C THR A 215 23.76 14.16 15.95
N TYR A 216 24.22 13.75 17.14
CA TYR A 216 24.88 12.44 17.35
C TYR A 216 24.21 11.67 18.48
N TRP A 217 24.37 10.34 18.47
CA TRP A 217 23.94 9.50 19.59
C TRP A 217 24.88 9.62 20.78
N SER A 218 24.32 9.89 21.97
CA SER A 218 25.07 9.78 23.21
C SER A 218 25.40 8.31 23.55
N GLU A 219 26.30 8.07 24.51
CA GLU A 219 26.56 6.70 24.99
C GLU A 219 25.31 6.03 25.58
N ALA A 220 24.43 6.81 26.22
CA ALA A 220 23.16 6.32 26.76
C ALA A 220 22.23 5.88 25.62
N ASP A 221 22.15 6.70 24.57
CA ASP A 221 21.35 6.39 23.38
C ASP A 221 21.87 5.14 22.68
N ARG A 222 23.19 4.99 22.53
CA ARG A 222 23.81 3.78 21.95
C ARG A 222 23.49 2.52 22.73
N LYS A 223 23.39 2.58 24.05
CA LYS A 223 22.94 1.44 24.87
C LYS A 223 21.46 1.11 24.64
N LEU A 224 20.62 2.14 24.47
CA LEU A 224 19.19 2.01 24.22
C LEU A 224 18.86 1.50 22.80
N LEU A 225 19.67 1.87 21.81
CA LEU A 225 19.53 1.43 20.42
C LEU A 225 19.58 -0.10 20.28
N GLY A 226 20.46 -0.79 21.02
CA GLY A 226 20.62 -2.25 20.93
C GLY A 226 19.31 -3.03 21.15
N PRO A 227 18.63 -2.86 22.30
CA PRO A 227 17.32 -3.45 22.55
C PRO A 227 16.23 -3.02 21.56
N CYS A 228 16.21 -1.76 21.11
CA CYS A 228 15.23 -1.28 20.12
C CYS A 228 15.42 -1.98 18.76
N MET A 229 16.67 -2.11 18.31
CA MET A 229 17.03 -2.91 17.14
C MET A 229 16.65 -4.38 17.31
N GLY A 230 16.82 -4.93 18.51
CA GLY A 230 16.35 -6.28 18.85
C GLY A 230 14.84 -6.45 18.62
N LEU A 231 14.04 -5.45 18.98
CA LEU A 231 12.60 -5.45 18.79
C LEU A 231 12.19 -5.31 17.31
N MET A 232 12.86 -4.44 16.54
CA MET A 232 12.64 -4.35 15.08
C MET A 232 13.02 -5.66 14.38
N LYS A 233 14.13 -6.30 14.78
CA LYS A 233 14.54 -7.62 14.28
C LYS A 233 13.55 -8.72 14.65
N ALA A 234 12.99 -8.68 15.87
CA ALA A 234 11.91 -9.58 16.27
C ALA A 234 10.65 -9.38 15.41
N SER A 235 10.34 -8.14 15.02
CA SER A 235 9.24 -7.81 14.10
C SER A 235 9.43 -8.44 12.72
N LYS A 236 10.62 -8.26 12.14
CA LYS A 236 11.03 -8.91 10.88
C LYS A 236 10.94 -10.44 10.96
N ALA A 237 11.43 -11.03 12.05
CA ALA A 237 11.39 -12.48 12.27
C ALA A 237 9.96 -13.00 12.43
N CYS A 238 9.10 -12.26 13.12
CA CYS A 238 7.67 -12.55 13.30
C CYS A 238 6.95 -12.63 11.95
N LEU A 239 7.06 -11.57 11.13
CA LEU A 239 6.48 -11.53 9.79
C LEU A 239 7.02 -12.67 8.91
N LYS A 240 8.33 -12.92 8.93
CA LYS A 240 8.95 -14.01 8.15
C LYS A 240 8.42 -15.39 8.56
N LYS A 241 8.27 -15.65 9.86
CA LYS A 241 7.76 -16.93 10.39
C LYS A 241 6.29 -17.11 10.07
N LEU A 242 5.49 -16.08 10.31
CA LEU A 242 4.06 -16.08 10.01
C LEU A 242 3.80 -16.29 8.52
N LEU A 243 4.54 -15.62 7.64
CA LEU A 243 4.45 -15.83 6.19
C LEU A 243 4.74 -17.29 5.81
N GLY A 244 5.76 -17.91 6.44
CA GLY A 244 6.04 -19.33 6.28
C GLY A 244 4.88 -20.22 6.75
N ALA A 245 4.33 -19.94 7.93
CA ALA A 245 3.22 -20.69 8.51
C ALA A 245 1.94 -20.59 7.67
N VAL A 246 1.55 -19.38 7.25
CA VAL A 246 0.41 -19.15 6.34
C VAL A 246 0.62 -19.87 5.01
N LYS A 247 1.84 -19.89 4.47
CA LYS A 247 2.14 -20.58 3.21
C LYS A 247 1.97 -22.10 3.31
N VAL A 248 2.31 -22.69 4.45
CA VAL A 248 2.28 -24.16 4.64
C VAL A 248 0.92 -24.64 5.17
N HIS A 249 0.28 -23.85 6.04
CA HIS A 249 -0.90 -24.27 6.82
C HIS A 249 -2.16 -23.43 6.54
N GLY A 250 -2.02 -22.28 5.87
CA GLY A 250 -3.15 -21.43 5.51
C GLY A 250 -4.13 -22.14 4.60
N LYS A 251 -5.41 -22.00 4.91
CA LYS A 251 -6.53 -22.52 4.12
C LYS A 251 -7.58 -21.44 3.96
N ALA A 252 -8.35 -21.51 2.88
CA ALA A 252 -9.45 -20.60 2.59
C ALA A 252 -10.74 -21.37 2.21
N ASP A 253 -10.88 -22.60 2.71
CA ASP A 253 -11.97 -23.51 2.34
C ASP A 253 -13.29 -23.17 3.05
N THR A 254 -13.20 -22.51 4.21
CA THR A 254 -14.35 -22.19 5.08
C THR A 254 -14.36 -20.70 5.45
N PRO A 255 -15.54 -20.12 5.70
CA PRO A 255 -15.65 -18.72 6.15
C PRO A 255 -14.82 -18.42 7.39
N GLU A 256 -14.72 -19.37 8.33
CA GLU A 256 -13.94 -19.22 9.56
C GLU A 256 -12.43 -19.15 9.27
N GLN A 257 -11.93 -19.96 8.34
CA GLN A 257 -10.52 -19.90 7.94
C GLN A 257 -10.21 -18.61 7.18
N VAL A 258 -11.11 -18.16 6.31
CA VAL A 258 -10.98 -16.88 5.61
C VAL A 258 -10.92 -15.72 6.61
N ALA A 259 -11.83 -15.70 7.59
CA ALA A 259 -11.83 -14.69 8.66
C ALA A 259 -10.53 -14.70 9.48
N GLN A 260 -10.01 -15.88 9.84
CA GLN A 260 -8.73 -15.99 10.55
C GLN A 260 -7.54 -15.48 9.72
N LEU A 261 -7.55 -15.67 8.40
CA LEU A 261 -6.53 -15.10 7.52
C LEU A 261 -6.63 -13.57 7.47
N ASP A 262 -7.85 -13.02 7.38
CA ASP A 262 -8.07 -11.57 7.39
C ASP A 262 -7.66 -10.95 8.74
N ASP A 263 -7.99 -11.58 9.88
CA ASP A 263 -7.57 -11.13 11.21
C ASP A 263 -6.03 -11.04 11.31
N LEU A 264 -5.31 -12.00 10.71
CA LEU A 264 -3.86 -12.00 10.66
C LEU A 264 -3.31 -10.89 9.76
N ALA A 265 -3.92 -10.63 8.61
CA ALA A 265 -3.53 -9.53 7.73
C ALA A 265 -3.75 -8.16 8.40
N ASP A 266 -4.90 -7.99 9.06
CA ASP A 266 -5.26 -6.75 9.75
C ASP A 266 -4.29 -6.44 10.89
N ILE A 267 -3.97 -7.41 11.76
CA ILE A 267 -3.06 -7.15 12.87
C ILE A 267 -1.60 -6.98 12.42
N THR A 268 -1.16 -7.68 11.36
CA THR A 268 0.21 -7.54 10.85
C THR A 268 0.45 -6.22 10.15
N ASN A 269 -0.58 -5.59 9.60
CA ASN A 269 -0.53 -4.24 9.04
C ASN A 269 -0.14 -3.18 10.10
N GLU A 270 -0.37 -3.42 11.39
CA GLU A 270 0.04 -2.50 12.47
C GLU A 270 1.55 -2.56 12.79
N ILE A 271 2.25 -3.61 12.35
CA ILE A 271 3.70 -3.78 12.64
C ILE A 271 4.50 -2.69 11.93
N SER A 272 4.28 -2.49 10.63
CA SER A 272 5.12 -1.60 9.82
C SER A 272 5.08 -0.15 10.32
N PRO A 273 3.91 0.48 10.59
CA PRO A 273 3.87 1.82 11.16
C PRO A 273 4.50 1.90 12.56
N SER A 274 4.35 0.85 13.39
CA SER A 274 4.95 0.84 14.73
C SER A 274 6.48 0.71 14.69
N VAL A 275 7.02 0.00 13.70
CA VAL A 275 8.47 -0.06 13.44
C VAL A 275 8.99 1.29 12.95
N ASP A 276 8.28 1.95 12.03
CA ASP A 276 8.62 3.28 11.51
C ASP A 276 8.63 4.35 12.62
N GLU A 277 7.59 4.40 13.45
CA GLU A 277 7.52 5.32 14.60
C GLU A 277 8.67 5.08 15.59
N LEU A 278 9.05 3.82 15.84
CA LEU A 278 10.20 3.49 16.68
C LEU A 278 11.50 3.97 16.00
N ALA A 279 11.70 3.66 14.72
CA ALA A 279 12.88 4.07 13.96
C ALA A 279 13.07 5.59 13.97
N LEU A 280 12.02 6.35 13.65
CA LEU A 280 12.04 7.81 13.67
C LEU A 280 12.39 8.37 15.05
N SER A 281 11.88 7.77 16.13
CA SER A 281 12.19 8.21 17.49
C SER A 281 13.62 7.90 17.94
N MET A 282 14.31 6.99 17.23
CA MET A 282 15.69 6.65 17.53
C MET A 282 16.70 7.62 16.94
N TYR A 283 16.35 8.48 15.98
CA TYR A 283 17.31 9.46 15.44
C TYR A 283 17.60 10.61 16.42
N PRO A 284 18.82 11.18 16.43
CA PRO A 284 19.14 12.36 17.23
C PRO A 284 18.33 13.61 16.84
N PRO A 285 17.99 14.49 17.78
CA PRO A 285 18.15 14.32 19.23
C PRO A 285 17.13 13.32 19.79
N MET A 286 17.63 12.26 20.44
CA MET A 286 16.81 11.13 20.87
C MET A 286 16.06 11.45 22.17
N ASN A 287 14.73 11.37 22.13
CA ASN A 287 13.90 11.44 23.33
C ASN A 287 13.65 10.03 23.88
N GLN A 288 14.34 9.67 24.97
CA GLN A 288 14.30 8.33 25.53
C GLN A 288 12.91 7.90 26.02
N LEU A 289 12.09 8.83 26.50
CA LEU A 289 10.70 8.56 26.87
C LEU A 289 9.85 8.24 25.63
N ALA A 290 10.00 9.00 24.55
CA ALA A 290 9.31 8.74 23.28
C ALA A 290 9.68 7.36 22.72
N VAL A 291 10.97 7.02 22.76
CA VAL A 291 11.48 5.70 22.34
C VAL A 291 10.87 4.59 23.18
N ARG A 292 10.81 4.75 24.51
CA ARG A 292 10.18 3.78 25.41
C ARG A 292 8.71 3.56 25.05
N LEU A 293 7.95 4.62 24.79
CA LEU A 293 6.53 4.54 24.44
C LEU A 293 6.32 3.85 23.08
N ASN A 294 7.09 4.22 22.06
CA ASN A 294 7.01 3.62 20.73
C ASN A 294 7.44 2.15 20.74
N ALA A 295 8.48 1.81 21.51
CA ALA A 295 8.88 0.42 21.73
C ALA A 295 7.79 -0.39 22.45
N ALA A 296 7.13 0.18 23.46
CA ALA A 296 6.04 -0.48 24.16
C ALA A 296 4.83 -0.73 23.23
N LYS A 297 4.51 0.24 22.35
CA LYS A 297 3.49 0.09 21.31
C LYS A 297 3.84 -1.08 20.38
N LEU A 298 5.06 -1.09 19.82
CA LEU A 298 5.51 -2.16 18.93
C LEU A 298 5.48 -3.53 19.64
N ALA A 299 5.98 -3.62 20.87
CA ALA A 299 5.94 -4.86 21.66
C ALA A 299 4.51 -5.36 21.87
N SER A 300 3.56 -4.46 22.16
CA SER A 300 2.14 -4.80 22.30
C SER A 300 1.56 -5.34 20.99
N VAL A 301 1.85 -4.69 19.86
CA VAL A 301 1.42 -5.16 18.54
C VAL A 301 1.96 -6.56 18.27
N LEU A 302 3.26 -6.78 18.44
CA LEU A 302 3.88 -8.10 18.21
C LEU A 302 3.28 -9.20 19.08
N LYS A 303 3.01 -8.93 20.35
CA LYS A 303 2.35 -9.90 21.23
C LYS A 303 0.96 -10.26 20.74
N LYS A 304 0.17 -9.26 20.33
CA LYS A 304 -1.17 -9.48 19.77
C LYS A 304 -1.13 -10.29 18.48
N VAL A 305 -0.16 -10.02 17.59
CA VAL A 305 0.08 -10.83 16.38
C VAL A 305 0.37 -12.28 16.73
N LEU A 306 1.27 -12.52 17.68
CA LEU A 306 1.66 -13.87 18.10
C LEU A 306 0.52 -14.62 18.79
N GLU A 307 -0.31 -13.91 19.56
CA GLU A 307 -1.51 -14.47 20.20
C GLU A 307 -2.56 -14.88 19.17
N ILE A 308 -2.91 -14.00 18.22
CA ILE A 308 -3.86 -14.31 17.14
C ILE A 308 -3.32 -15.45 16.28
N THR A 309 -2.01 -15.44 15.97
CA THR A 309 -1.36 -16.54 15.24
C THR A 309 -1.56 -17.87 15.96
N LYS A 310 -1.29 -17.92 17.27
CA LYS A 310 -1.44 -19.13 18.08
C LYS A 310 -2.89 -19.64 18.11
N ALA A 311 -3.87 -18.74 18.09
CA ALA A 311 -5.29 -19.10 18.10
C ALA A 311 -5.83 -19.51 16.72
N SER A 312 -5.10 -19.24 15.65
CA SER A 312 -5.53 -19.49 14.27
C SER A 312 -5.19 -20.90 13.77
N HIS A 313 -5.84 -21.30 12.68
CA HIS A 313 -5.56 -22.57 12.01
C HIS A 313 -4.15 -22.66 11.38
N VAL A 314 -3.41 -21.54 11.26
CA VAL A 314 -2.08 -21.54 10.65
C VAL A 314 -0.96 -21.95 11.63
N CYS A 315 -1.28 -22.11 12.92
CA CYS A 315 -0.34 -22.49 13.96
C CYS A 315 -0.67 -23.87 14.56
N PRO A 316 -0.39 -24.97 13.84
CA PRO A 316 -0.43 -26.30 14.46
C PRO A 316 0.64 -26.45 15.55
N PRO A 317 0.61 -27.51 16.38
CA PRO A 317 1.57 -27.71 17.47
C PRO A 317 3.05 -27.66 17.06
N SER A 318 3.37 -27.95 15.79
CA SER A 318 4.73 -27.83 15.24
C SER A 318 5.25 -26.39 15.17
N GLU A 319 4.36 -25.40 15.08
CA GLU A 319 4.69 -23.98 14.95
C GLU A 319 4.75 -23.26 16.32
N GLU A 320 4.18 -23.83 17.38
CA GLU A 320 4.11 -23.17 18.70
C GLU A 320 5.49 -22.80 19.28
N GLY A 321 6.53 -23.58 18.97
CA GLY A 321 7.87 -23.37 19.52
C GLY A 321 8.48 -22.02 19.11
N TRP A 322 8.32 -21.60 17.85
CA TRP A 322 8.86 -20.30 17.43
C TRP A 322 7.99 -19.14 17.91
N VAL A 323 6.68 -19.35 18.08
CA VAL A 323 5.77 -18.34 18.64
C VAL A 323 6.21 -18.00 20.06
N GLN A 324 6.41 -19.02 20.91
CA GLN A 324 6.89 -18.85 22.28
C GLN A 324 8.27 -18.18 22.34
N PHE A 325 9.19 -18.61 21.48
CA PHE A 325 10.52 -18.01 21.39
C PHE A 325 10.46 -16.51 21.04
N LEU A 326 9.64 -16.12 20.05
CA LEU A 326 9.49 -14.72 19.66
C LEU A 326 8.79 -13.90 20.74
N THR A 327 7.80 -14.44 21.44
CA THR A 327 7.20 -13.77 22.61
C THR A 327 8.27 -13.45 23.65
N GLY A 328 9.11 -14.44 24.01
CA GLY A 328 10.21 -14.23 24.95
C GLY A 328 11.26 -13.23 24.46
N ALA A 329 11.55 -13.19 23.16
CA ALA A 329 12.45 -12.21 22.58
C ALA A 329 11.87 -10.77 22.65
N VAL A 330 10.56 -10.61 22.45
CA VAL A 330 9.89 -9.32 22.62
C VAL A 330 9.96 -8.85 24.07
N ASP A 331 9.66 -9.74 25.03
CA ASP A 331 9.74 -9.44 26.46
C ASP A 331 11.15 -9.01 26.89
N HIS A 332 12.15 -9.80 26.51
CA HIS A 332 13.56 -9.52 26.82
C HIS A 332 14.02 -8.14 26.33
N ASN A 333 13.70 -7.78 25.09
CA ASN A 333 14.08 -6.47 24.55
C ASN A 333 13.31 -5.35 25.25
N MET A 334 12.01 -5.53 25.49
CA MET A 334 11.21 -4.52 26.17
C MET A 334 11.66 -4.29 27.61
N ASP A 335 12.04 -5.34 28.34
CA ASP A 335 12.53 -5.21 29.71
C ASP A 335 13.87 -4.47 29.78
N LYS A 336 14.79 -4.74 28.84
CA LYS A 336 16.03 -3.95 28.70
C LYS A 336 15.76 -2.47 28.39
N ILE A 337 14.79 -2.18 27.51
CA ILE A 337 14.39 -0.79 27.21
C ILE A 337 13.86 -0.12 28.48
N LYS A 338 13.02 -0.80 29.25
CA LYS A 338 12.50 -0.27 30.52
C LYS A 338 13.63 0.03 31.49
N ASP A 339 14.61 -0.87 31.61
CA ASP A 339 15.76 -0.74 32.52
C ASP A 339 16.65 0.46 32.16
N PHE A 340 16.92 0.67 30.88
CA PHE A 340 17.73 1.82 30.43
C PHE A 340 16.99 3.15 30.49
N THR A 341 15.67 3.16 30.62
CA THR A 341 14.83 4.37 30.65
C THR A 341 14.14 4.58 31.99
N GLN A 342 14.58 3.92 33.07
CA GLN A 342 13.96 4.07 34.39
C GLN A 342 14.11 5.49 34.96
N SER A 343 15.17 6.23 34.60
CA SER A 343 15.42 7.61 35.05
C SER A 343 14.48 8.65 34.46
N GLU A 344 13.77 8.30 33.38
CA GLU A 344 12.91 9.20 32.61
C GLU A 344 11.43 9.15 33.03
N LEU A 345 11.12 8.31 34.02
CA LEU A 345 9.80 8.18 34.66
C LEU A 345 9.75 8.99 35.96
#